data_AF-A0A7Y3ANC3-F1
#
_entry.id   AF-A0A7Y3ANC3-F1
#
_cell.length_a   1.000
_cell.length_b   1.000
_cell.length_c   1.000
_cell.angle_alpha   90.00
_cell.angle_beta   90.00
_cell.angle_gamma   90.00
#
_symmetry.space_group_name_H-M   'P 1'
#
loop_
_entity.id
_entity.type
_entity.pdbx_description
1 polymer ?
#
loop_
_entity_poly.entity_id
_entity_poly.type
_entity_poly.pdbx_seq_one_letter_code
_entity_poly.pdbx_strand_id
1 'polypeptide(L)'
;QKETLQQQVPQWMDKISWLDTPPDKDWQGIFLANEVLDALTVERFCLAENGARQMRVAYGPDGFAWVEAPCPQTLQQQLDGIISGLPEKPAAGYCSELNTNLPGWLQAVTGSLQKGLALCIDYGYTRRDYYLPQRRDGTLICHYRHRAHSDPFKWPGLTDISASVDFTALAEAADLCGLDVCGYTNQAMFLLACGLGSILAGFEHLSESERLKMNNQVRRLTLPGEMGERFQVMALGRGLDEAVGEDLRGFSLTDLSHRL
;
A
#
# COMPACT_ATOMS: atom_id res chain seq x y z
N GLN A 1 4.91 -1.61 20.14
CA GLN A 1 5.97 -0.79 19.48
C GLN A 1 6.92 -0.15 20.50
N LYS A 2 6.46 0.72 21.41
CA LYS A 2 7.32 1.40 22.40
C LYS A 2 8.19 0.44 23.21
N GLU A 3 7.61 -0.62 23.77
CA GLU A 3 8.35 -1.66 24.50
C GLU A 3 9.41 -2.34 23.64
N THR A 4 9.07 -2.68 22.38
CA THR A 4 10.01 -3.26 21.42
C THR A 4 11.19 -2.34 21.17
N LEU A 5 10.96 -1.04 20.95
CA LEU A 5 12.03 -0.06 20.71
C LEU A 5 12.90 0.14 21.96
N GLN A 6 12.30 0.16 23.15
CA GLN A 6 13.04 0.23 24.41
C GLN A 6 13.95 -0.99 24.62
N GLN A 7 13.51 -2.19 24.19
CA GLN A 7 14.29 -3.41 24.31
C GLN A 7 15.39 -3.51 23.24
N GLN A 8 15.08 -3.17 21.99
CA GLN A 8 15.96 -3.43 20.84
C GLN A 8 16.93 -2.27 20.57
N VAL A 9 16.52 -1.04 20.83
CA VAL A 9 17.29 0.18 20.51
C VAL A 9 17.20 1.25 21.61
N PRO A 10 17.47 0.90 22.90
CA PRO A 10 17.34 1.84 24.02
C PRO A 10 18.13 3.13 23.85
N GLN A 11 19.29 3.08 23.17
CA GLN A 11 20.18 4.22 22.94
C GLN A 11 19.57 5.33 22.07
N TRP A 12 18.47 5.06 21.37
CA TRP A 12 17.80 6.05 20.50
C TRP A 12 16.50 6.59 21.08
N MET A 13 16.09 6.16 22.28
CA MET A 13 14.80 6.53 22.86
C MET A 13 14.60 8.04 23.02
N ASP A 14 15.66 8.79 23.35
CA ASP A 14 15.59 10.25 23.49
C ASP A 14 15.39 10.99 22.16
N LYS A 15 15.50 10.28 21.02
CA LYS A 15 15.24 10.81 19.67
C LYS A 15 13.88 10.38 19.12
N ILE A 16 13.10 9.59 19.87
CA ILE A 16 11.82 9.07 19.41
C ILE A 16 10.70 9.84 20.10
N SER A 17 9.80 10.40 19.30
CA SER A 17 8.58 11.04 19.76
C SER A 17 7.37 10.34 19.14
N TRP A 18 6.33 10.10 19.93
CA TRP A 18 5.04 9.63 19.44
C TRP A 18 4.14 10.86 19.28
N LEU A 19 3.63 11.06 18.06
CA LEU A 19 2.71 12.14 17.74
C LEU A 19 1.29 11.60 17.68
N ASP A 20 0.34 12.33 18.25
CA ASP A 20 -1.09 11.97 18.21
C ASP A 20 -1.76 12.39 16.88
N THR A 21 -1.16 13.34 16.17
CA THR A 21 -1.59 13.83 14.87
C THR A 21 -0.40 13.94 13.91
N PRO A 22 -0.64 13.98 12.59
CA PRO A 22 0.41 14.33 11.64
C PRO A 22 1.07 15.68 11.97
N PRO A 23 2.32 15.93 11.53
CA PRO A 23 3.01 17.18 11.82
C PRO A 23 2.30 18.40 11.21
N ASP A 24 1.88 19.34 12.05
CA ASP A 24 1.26 20.60 11.61
C ASP A 24 2.30 21.67 11.21
N LYS A 25 3.56 21.48 11.60
CA LYS A 25 4.67 22.39 11.28
C LYS A 25 5.47 21.87 10.12
N ASP A 26 5.99 22.80 9.33
CA ASP A 26 6.91 22.49 8.24
C ASP A 26 8.09 21.63 8.70
N TRP A 27 8.38 20.58 7.93
CA TRP A 27 9.46 19.66 8.22
C TRP A 27 10.20 19.21 6.96
N GLN A 28 11.41 18.70 7.18
CA GLN A 28 12.26 18.13 6.15
C GLN A 28 12.75 16.77 6.62
N GLY A 29 12.66 15.75 5.77
CA GLY A 29 13.06 14.40 6.18
C GLY A 29 12.48 13.29 5.32
N ILE A 30 12.30 12.12 5.93
CA ILE A 30 11.78 10.93 5.26
C ILE A 30 10.52 10.47 6.00
N PHE A 31 9.43 10.34 5.26
CA PHE A 31 8.23 9.62 5.69
C PHE A 31 8.31 8.17 5.22
N LEU A 32 7.97 7.24 6.11
CA LEU A 32 7.96 5.81 5.81
C LEU A 32 6.58 5.25 6.17
N ALA A 33 5.87 4.74 5.17
CA ALA A 33 4.62 4.00 5.35
C ALA A 33 4.85 2.55 4.90
N ASN A 34 4.93 1.62 5.85
CA ASN A 34 5.07 0.20 5.57
C ASN A 34 3.81 -0.53 6.05
N GLU A 35 3.02 -1.10 5.13
CA GLU A 35 1.73 -1.75 5.41
C GLU A 35 0.79 -0.81 6.17
N VAL A 36 0.61 0.40 5.63
CA VAL A 36 -0.31 1.41 6.18
C VAL A 36 -1.43 1.70 5.18
N LEU A 37 -1.13 1.64 3.88
CA LEU A 37 -2.06 2.04 2.84
C LEU A 37 -3.14 0.97 2.65
N ASP A 38 -2.77 -0.30 2.82
CA ASP A 38 -3.73 -1.42 2.73
C ASP A 38 -4.81 -1.41 3.82
N ALA A 39 -4.49 -0.79 4.96
CA ALA A 39 -5.39 -0.64 6.11
C ALA A 39 -6.25 0.63 6.03
N LEU A 40 -6.09 1.45 5.00
CA LEU A 40 -6.94 2.62 4.80
C LEU A 40 -8.35 2.20 4.36
N THR A 41 -9.33 3.03 4.68
CA THR A 41 -10.73 2.78 4.35
C THR A 41 -10.95 2.79 2.84
N VAL A 42 -11.71 1.80 2.35
CA VAL A 42 -12.09 1.69 0.95
C VAL A 42 -13.61 1.70 0.79
N GLU A 43 -14.08 2.21 -0.34
CA GLU A 43 -15.44 2.07 -0.82
C GLU A 43 -15.53 0.81 -1.67
N ARG A 44 -16.50 -0.06 -1.39
CA ARG A 44 -16.74 -1.27 -2.19
C ARG A 44 -17.87 -1.01 -3.19
N PHE A 45 -17.70 -1.46 -4.42
CA PHE A 45 -18.69 -1.33 -5.49
C PHE A 45 -18.88 -2.66 -6.23
N CYS A 46 -20.03 -2.80 -6.88
CA CYS A 46 -20.29 -3.87 -7.85
C CYS A 46 -20.87 -3.29 -9.13
N LEU A 47 -20.45 -3.81 -10.28
CA LEU A 47 -20.98 -3.42 -11.59
C LEU A 47 -22.26 -4.19 -11.87
N ALA A 48 -23.36 -3.48 -12.10
CA ALA A 48 -24.62 -4.04 -12.59
C ALA A 48 -24.83 -3.67 -14.06
N GLU A 49 -25.84 -4.28 -14.70
CA GLU A 49 -26.18 -3.99 -16.10
C GLU A 49 -26.53 -2.52 -16.35
N ASN A 50 -27.05 -1.83 -15.33
CA ASN A 50 -27.47 -0.44 -15.38
C ASN A 50 -26.49 0.54 -14.71
N GLY A 51 -25.25 0.12 -14.47
CA GLY A 51 -24.19 0.95 -13.87
C GLY A 51 -23.68 0.42 -12.54
N ALA A 52 -22.76 1.15 -11.92
CA ALA A 52 -22.18 0.74 -10.65
C ALA A 52 -23.18 0.89 -9.49
N ARG A 53 -23.04 0.01 -8.50
CA ARG A 53 -23.76 0.03 -7.22
C ARG A 53 -22.73 0.13 -6.10
N GLN A 54 -22.99 0.98 -5.12
CA GLN A 54 -22.18 1.02 -3.90
C GLN A 54 -22.60 -0.13 -3.00
N MET A 55 -21.64 -0.86 -2.43
CA MET A 55 -21.89 -1.86 -1.41
C MET A 55 -21.83 -1.20 -0.04
N ARG A 56 -22.93 -1.27 0.72
CA ARG A 56 -23.03 -0.75 2.08
C ARG A 56 -23.22 -1.89 3.08
N VAL A 57 -23.00 -1.57 4.35
CA VAL A 57 -23.26 -2.49 5.45
C VAL A 57 -24.63 -2.19 6.03
N ALA A 58 -25.49 -3.20 6.10
CA ALA A 58 -26.74 -3.17 6.85
C ALA A 58 -26.65 -4.09 8.07
N TYR A 59 -27.43 -3.78 9.10
CA TYR A 59 -27.62 -4.64 10.26
C TYR A 59 -29.05 -5.19 10.26
N GLY A 60 -29.16 -6.52 10.31
CA GLY A 60 -30.43 -7.24 10.31
C GLY A 60 -30.47 -8.36 11.36
N PRO A 61 -31.51 -9.22 11.34
CA PRO A 61 -31.69 -10.29 12.31
C PRO A 61 -30.51 -11.27 12.39
N ASP A 62 -29.85 -11.53 11.25
CA ASP A 62 -28.71 -12.45 11.14
C ASP A 62 -27.34 -11.76 11.30
N GLY A 63 -27.32 -10.48 11.68
CA GLY A 63 -26.11 -9.69 11.87
C GLY A 63 -25.85 -8.71 10.73
N PHE A 64 -24.57 -8.41 10.48
CA PHE A 64 -24.15 -7.50 9.42
C PHE A 64 -24.13 -8.20 8.07
N ALA A 65 -24.56 -7.50 7.02
CA ALA A 65 -24.54 -8.00 5.65
C ALA A 65 -24.28 -6.88 4.65
N TRP A 66 -23.77 -7.27 3.47
CA TRP A 66 -23.67 -6.40 2.32
C TRP A 66 -25.05 -6.10 1.75
N VAL A 67 -25.31 -4.84 1.43
CA VAL A 67 -26.50 -4.40 0.69
C VAL A 67 -26.11 -3.45 -0.43
N GLU A 68 -26.74 -3.60 -1.58
CA GLU A 68 -26.53 -2.69 -2.70
C GLU A 68 -27.28 -1.36 -2.50
N ALA A 69 -26.59 -0.26 -2.75
CA ALA A 69 -27.13 1.09 -2.74
C ALA A 69 -26.85 1.81 -4.07
N PRO A 70 -27.62 2.85 -4.41
CA PRO A 70 -27.27 3.73 -5.51
C PRO A 70 -25.84 4.26 -5.36
N CYS A 71 -25.06 4.22 -6.43
CA CYS A 71 -23.71 4.78 -6.45
C CYS A 71 -23.78 6.31 -6.34
N PRO A 72 -23.16 6.95 -5.33
CA PRO A 72 -23.08 8.40 -5.25
C PRO A 72 -22.39 8.98 -6.49
N GLN A 73 -22.79 10.17 -6.92
CA GLN A 73 -22.26 10.78 -8.15
C GLN A 73 -20.74 10.94 -8.13
N THR A 74 -20.15 11.29 -6.99
CA THR A 74 -18.69 11.42 -6.83
C THR A 74 -17.96 10.09 -7.04
N LEU A 75 -18.48 9.02 -6.44
CA LEU A 75 -17.95 7.67 -6.63
C LEU A 75 -18.10 7.21 -8.07
N GLN A 76 -19.27 7.45 -8.69
CA GLN A 76 -19.53 7.12 -10.09
C GLN A 76 -18.53 7.79 -11.03
N GLN A 77 -18.23 9.08 -10.83
CA GLN A 77 -17.27 9.80 -11.67
C GLN A 77 -15.85 9.23 -11.58
N GLN A 78 -15.40 8.86 -10.37
CA GLN A 78 -14.10 8.22 -10.18
C GLN A 78 -14.06 6.84 -10.86
N LEU A 79 -15.11 6.04 -10.70
CA LEU A 79 -15.23 4.73 -11.34
C LEU A 79 -15.26 4.82 -12.87
N ASP A 80 -16.00 5.78 -13.42
CA ASP A 80 -16.05 6.01 -14.87
C ASP A 80 -14.67 6.35 -15.43
N GLY A 81 -13.91 7.21 -14.74
CA GLY A 81 -12.52 7.52 -15.08
C GLY A 81 -11.64 6.28 -15.09
N ILE A 82 -11.67 5.49 -14.01
CA ILE A 82 -10.92 4.23 -13.88
C ILE A 82 -11.28 3.27 -15.01
N ILE A 83 -12.57 2.92 -15.15
CA ILE A 83 -13.05 1.91 -16.11
C ILE A 83 -12.78 2.34 -17.55
N SER A 84 -12.86 3.64 -17.86
CA SER A 84 -12.55 4.16 -19.19
C SER A 84 -11.08 4.00 -19.58
N GLY A 85 -10.18 4.05 -18.60
CA GLY A 85 -8.73 3.88 -18.80
C GLY A 85 -8.26 2.43 -18.80
N LEU A 86 -9.12 1.46 -18.45
CA LEU A 86 -8.74 0.04 -18.45
C LEU A 86 -8.63 -0.52 -19.87
N PRO A 87 -7.64 -1.39 -20.14
CA PRO A 87 -7.49 -2.03 -21.44
C PRO A 87 -8.64 -2.98 -21.76
N GLU A 88 -9.20 -3.62 -20.72
CA GLU A 88 -10.36 -4.49 -20.80
C GLU A 88 -11.36 -4.09 -19.71
N LYS A 89 -12.61 -3.88 -20.10
CA LYS A 89 -13.66 -3.45 -19.17
C LYS A 89 -14.22 -4.65 -18.40
N PRO A 90 -14.31 -4.59 -17.06
CA PRO A 90 -14.95 -5.64 -16.30
C PRO A 90 -16.45 -5.76 -16.64
N ALA A 91 -16.98 -6.98 -16.59
CA ALA A 91 -18.38 -7.28 -16.89
C ALA A 91 -19.30 -7.04 -15.68
N ALA A 92 -20.62 -7.08 -15.90
CA ALA A 92 -21.60 -7.11 -14.82
C ALA A 92 -21.34 -8.29 -13.85
N GLY A 93 -21.56 -8.05 -12.56
CA GLY A 93 -21.22 -8.96 -11.47
C GLY A 93 -19.77 -8.82 -10.96
N TYR A 94 -18.96 -7.95 -11.56
CA TYR A 94 -17.64 -7.60 -11.04
C TYR A 94 -17.78 -6.71 -9.79
N CYS A 95 -17.14 -7.10 -8.69
CA CYS A 95 -17.05 -6.32 -7.46
C CYS A 95 -15.59 -6.01 -7.14
N SER A 96 -15.32 -4.81 -6.63
CA SER A 96 -13.98 -4.40 -6.21
C SER A 96 -14.05 -3.23 -5.22
N GLU A 97 -12.89 -2.76 -4.79
CA GLU A 97 -12.73 -1.67 -3.84
C GLU A 97 -11.99 -0.49 -4.47
N LEU A 98 -12.30 0.73 -4.00
CA LEU A 98 -11.61 1.96 -4.34
C LEU A 98 -11.33 2.76 -3.07
N ASN A 99 -10.07 3.18 -2.86
CA ASN A 99 -9.74 4.13 -1.81
C ASN A 99 -9.97 5.57 -2.30
N THR A 100 -11.10 6.14 -1.92
CA THR A 100 -11.51 7.49 -2.36
C THR A 100 -10.79 8.61 -1.62
N ASN A 101 -10.11 8.31 -0.50
CA ASN A 101 -9.50 9.30 0.39
C ASN A 101 -7.96 9.26 0.37
N LEU A 102 -7.33 8.59 -0.61
CA LEU A 102 -5.87 8.62 -0.75
C LEU A 102 -5.29 10.05 -0.81
N PRO A 103 -5.84 10.99 -1.60
CA PRO A 103 -5.31 12.37 -1.62
C PRO A 103 -5.45 13.07 -0.27
N GLY A 104 -6.59 12.90 0.41
CA GLY A 104 -6.82 13.51 1.72
C GLY A 104 -5.87 12.97 2.80
N TRP A 105 -5.66 11.65 2.81
CA TRP A 105 -4.70 11.01 3.72
C TRP A 105 -3.27 11.47 3.42
N LEU A 106 -2.85 11.40 2.16
CA LEU A 106 -1.49 11.77 1.75
C LEU A 106 -1.20 13.24 2.04
N GLN A 107 -2.14 14.13 1.78
CA GLN A 107 -2.07 15.56 2.15
C GLN A 107 -1.94 15.74 3.67
N ALA A 108 -2.66 14.96 4.48
CA ALA A 108 -2.56 15.07 5.93
C ALA A 108 -1.17 14.69 6.46
N VAL A 109 -0.53 13.65 5.89
CA VAL A 109 0.78 13.16 6.36
C VAL A 109 1.98 13.84 5.71
N THR A 110 1.83 14.40 4.51
CA THR A 110 2.93 15.02 3.74
C THR A 110 2.72 16.50 3.43
N GLY A 111 1.59 17.10 3.82
CA GLY A 111 1.26 18.48 3.46
C GLY A 111 2.20 19.54 4.03
N SER A 112 2.82 19.25 5.17
CA SER A 112 3.86 20.07 5.82
C SER A 112 5.29 19.63 5.49
N LEU A 113 5.47 18.59 4.66
CA LEU A 113 6.79 18.25 4.13
C LEU A 113 7.21 19.38 3.19
N GLN A 114 8.39 19.97 3.40
CA GLN A 114 8.96 21.00 2.53
C GLN A 114 10.06 20.46 1.61
N LYS A 115 10.86 19.52 2.12
CA LYS A 115 11.93 18.86 1.38
C LYS A 115 12.12 17.43 1.89
N GLY A 116 12.06 16.43 1.02
CA GLY A 116 12.27 15.06 1.44
C GLY A 116 11.61 14.01 0.57
N LEU A 117 11.48 12.81 1.16
CA LEU A 117 10.94 11.63 0.50
C LEU A 117 9.85 10.97 1.35
N ALA A 118 8.76 10.55 0.73
CA ALA A 118 7.78 9.63 1.29
C ALA A 118 7.93 8.27 0.62
N LEU A 119 8.33 7.25 1.37
CA LEU A 119 8.50 5.88 0.90
C LEU A 119 7.30 5.05 1.36
N CYS A 120 6.49 4.60 0.40
CA CYS A 120 5.31 3.76 0.64
C CYS A 120 5.63 2.32 0.21
N ILE A 121 5.50 1.37 1.13
CA ILE A 121 5.80 -0.04 0.95
C ILE A 121 4.56 -0.83 1.32
N ASP A 122 3.95 -1.48 0.34
CA ASP A 122 2.69 -2.18 0.56
C ASP A 122 2.43 -3.23 -0.53
N TYR A 123 1.51 -4.18 -0.29
CA TYR A 123 1.09 -5.10 -1.33
C TYR A 123 0.02 -4.49 -2.22
N GLY A 124 0.22 -4.62 -3.52
CA GLY A 124 -0.64 -3.91 -4.46
C GLY A 124 -0.23 -4.10 -5.91
N TYR A 125 -0.88 -3.32 -6.75
CA TYR A 125 -0.88 -3.46 -8.18
C TYR A 125 -0.91 -2.09 -8.86
N THR A 126 -0.48 -2.03 -10.12
CA THR A 126 -0.86 -0.92 -11.00
C THR A 126 -2.35 -1.04 -11.33
N ARG A 127 -3.03 0.06 -11.70
CA ARG A 127 -4.49 0.05 -11.94
C ARG A 127 -4.97 -1.04 -12.88
N ARG A 128 -4.25 -1.27 -13.98
CA ARG A 128 -4.56 -2.35 -14.95
C ARG A 128 -4.53 -3.75 -14.34
N ASP A 129 -3.63 -3.98 -13.38
CA ASP A 129 -3.43 -5.28 -12.71
C ASP A 129 -4.37 -5.41 -11.50
N TYR A 130 -4.73 -4.27 -10.88
CA TYR A 130 -5.70 -4.17 -9.81
C TYR A 130 -7.10 -4.55 -10.30
N TYR A 131 -7.55 -3.95 -11.41
CA TYR A 131 -8.90 -4.15 -11.96
C TYR A 131 -8.99 -5.20 -13.08
N LEU A 132 -8.14 -6.23 -13.06
CA LEU A 132 -8.22 -7.34 -14.01
C LEU A 132 -9.61 -7.98 -14.00
N PRO A 133 -10.21 -8.29 -15.17
CA PRO A 133 -11.53 -8.92 -15.25
C PRO A 133 -11.65 -10.27 -14.54
N GLN A 134 -10.53 -10.96 -14.33
CA GLN A 134 -10.46 -12.22 -13.58
C GLN A 134 -10.57 -12.01 -12.06
N ARG A 135 -10.24 -10.82 -11.55
CA ARG A 135 -10.34 -10.45 -10.13
C ARG A 135 -11.74 -9.94 -9.81
N ARG A 136 -12.73 -10.83 -9.93
CA ARG A 136 -14.16 -10.48 -9.88
C ARG A 136 -14.70 -10.08 -8.50
N ASP A 137 -13.94 -10.30 -7.43
CA ASP A 137 -14.37 -10.03 -6.06
C ASP A 137 -13.42 -9.07 -5.31
N GLY A 138 -12.59 -8.35 -6.06
CA GLY A 138 -11.66 -7.37 -5.52
C GLY A 138 -10.48 -8.00 -4.80
N THR A 139 -9.99 -7.29 -3.79
CA THR A 139 -8.80 -7.61 -3.01
C THR A 139 -9.04 -7.61 -1.51
N LEU A 140 -10.25 -7.26 -1.07
CA LEU A 140 -10.58 -7.22 0.35
C LEU A 140 -10.36 -8.59 0.99
N ILE A 141 -9.50 -8.62 2.01
CA ILE A 141 -9.13 -9.82 2.73
C ILE A 141 -9.19 -9.54 4.22
N CYS A 142 -9.62 -10.55 4.98
CA CYS A 142 -9.74 -10.47 6.42
C CYS A 142 -8.77 -11.44 7.09
N HIS A 143 -8.12 -11.02 8.17
CA HIS A 143 -7.21 -11.87 8.94
C HIS A 143 -7.64 -11.96 10.40
N TYR A 144 -7.85 -13.18 10.88
CA TYR A 144 -8.08 -13.46 12.29
C TYR A 144 -7.16 -14.60 12.75
N ARG A 145 -6.32 -14.32 13.76
CA ARG A 145 -5.34 -15.29 14.31
C ARG A 145 -4.50 -15.99 13.23
N HIS A 146 -3.91 -15.20 12.32
CA HIS A 146 -3.11 -15.67 11.18
C HIS A 146 -3.86 -16.54 10.16
N ARG A 147 -5.20 -16.45 10.09
CA ARG A 147 -6.01 -17.14 9.09
C ARG A 147 -6.75 -16.12 8.23
N ALA A 148 -6.59 -16.26 6.91
CA ALA A 148 -7.27 -15.43 5.94
C ALA A 148 -8.71 -15.92 5.68
N HIS A 149 -9.65 -15.00 5.50
CA HIS A 149 -11.02 -15.26 5.02
C HIS A 149 -11.57 -14.03 4.28
N SER A 150 -12.73 -14.18 3.63
CA SER A 150 -13.36 -13.12 2.83
C SER A 150 -14.53 -12.39 3.52
N ASP A 151 -14.93 -12.84 4.72
CA ASP A 151 -16.10 -12.28 5.41
C ASP A 151 -15.73 -11.17 6.42
N PRO A 152 -15.95 -9.88 6.11
CA PRO A 152 -15.59 -8.76 6.98
C PRO A 152 -16.51 -8.63 8.21
N PHE A 153 -17.62 -9.36 8.26
CA PHE A 153 -18.60 -9.25 9.34
C PHE A 153 -18.31 -10.21 10.49
N LYS A 154 -17.31 -11.09 10.34
CA LYS A 154 -16.86 -11.98 11.41
C LYS A 154 -16.03 -11.23 12.44
N TRP A 155 -16.53 -11.23 13.67
CA TRP A 155 -15.87 -10.66 14.85
C TRP A 155 -15.37 -9.21 14.64
N PRO A 156 -16.27 -8.24 14.39
CA PRO A 156 -15.88 -6.84 14.24
C PRO A 156 -15.04 -6.36 15.43
N GLY A 157 -13.91 -5.70 15.13
CA GLY A 157 -12.94 -5.24 16.12
C GLY A 157 -11.89 -6.28 16.55
N LEU A 158 -12.05 -7.55 16.15
CA LEU A 158 -11.03 -8.61 16.36
C LEU A 158 -10.40 -9.11 15.07
N THR A 159 -11.08 -8.88 13.94
CA THR A 159 -10.62 -9.24 12.60
C THR A 159 -10.00 -8.03 11.94
N ASP A 160 -8.78 -8.20 11.42
CA ASP A 160 -8.12 -7.22 10.57
C ASP A 160 -8.73 -7.27 9.17
N ILE A 161 -8.94 -6.12 8.54
CA ILE A 161 -9.55 -5.98 7.22
C ILE A 161 -8.67 -5.06 6.40
N SER A 162 -8.23 -5.56 5.25
CA SER A 162 -7.35 -4.83 4.36
C SER A 162 -7.70 -5.05 2.90
N ALA A 163 -7.25 -4.12 2.05
CA ALA A 163 -7.37 -4.20 0.60
C ALA A 163 -6.01 -3.89 -0.02
N SER A 164 -5.72 -4.47 -1.18
CA SER A 164 -4.48 -4.16 -1.88
C SER A 164 -4.42 -2.67 -2.28
N VAL A 165 -3.22 -2.15 -2.50
CA VAL A 165 -3.04 -0.76 -2.95
C VAL A 165 -3.12 -0.67 -4.47
N ASP A 166 -3.93 0.26 -4.99
CA ASP A 166 -3.82 0.75 -6.37
C ASP A 166 -2.70 1.81 -6.42
N PHE A 167 -1.51 1.41 -6.86
CA PHE A 167 -0.35 2.31 -6.90
C PHE A 167 -0.47 3.39 -7.98
N THR A 168 -1.28 3.19 -9.02
CA THR A 168 -1.60 4.28 -9.96
C THR A 168 -2.45 5.34 -9.26
N ALA A 169 -3.43 4.93 -8.44
CA ALA A 169 -4.21 5.89 -7.64
C ALA A 169 -3.36 6.62 -6.61
N LEU A 170 -2.35 5.97 -6.02
CA LEU A 170 -1.38 6.61 -5.14
C LEU A 170 -0.53 7.65 -5.87
N ALA A 171 -0.07 7.34 -7.09
CA ALA A 171 0.68 8.28 -7.93
C ALA A 171 -0.15 9.51 -8.32
N GLU A 172 -1.42 9.31 -8.70
CA GLU A 172 -2.33 10.42 -8.98
C GLU A 172 -2.63 11.26 -7.72
N ALA A 173 -2.78 10.61 -6.55
CA ALA A 173 -2.93 11.31 -5.28
C ALA A 173 -1.68 12.13 -4.92
N ALA A 174 -0.49 11.63 -5.26
CA ALA A 174 0.77 12.32 -5.06
C ALA A 174 0.84 13.62 -5.88
N ASP A 175 0.46 13.56 -7.16
CA ASP A 175 0.38 14.73 -8.05
C ASP A 175 -0.55 15.81 -7.48
N LEU A 176 -1.73 15.41 -6.99
CA LEU A 176 -2.69 16.32 -6.33
C LEU A 176 -2.13 16.97 -5.06
N CYS A 177 -1.18 16.32 -4.39
CA CYS A 177 -0.49 16.86 -3.21
C CYS A 177 0.78 17.65 -3.57
N GLY A 178 1.13 17.77 -4.85
CA GLY A 178 2.38 18.40 -5.31
C GLY A 178 3.62 17.59 -4.92
N LEU A 179 3.52 16.26 -4.98
CA LEU A 179 4.63 15.33 -4.82
C LEU A 179 4.95 14.68 -6.17
N ASP A 180 6.24 14.49 -6.44
CA ASP A 180 6.71 13.83 -7.65
C ASP A 180 6.87 12.32 -7.42
N VAL A 181 6.53 11.48 -8.37
CA VAL A 181 6.88 10.05 -8.33
C VAL A 181 8.36 9.91 -8.71
N CYS A 182 9.22 9.71 -7.72
CA CYS A 182 10.66 9.55 -7.91
C CYS A 182 11.08 8.10 -8.21
N GLY A 183 10.17 7.14 -8.03
CA GLY A 183 10.41 5.75 -8.42
C GLY A 183 9.31 4.80 -7.96
N TYR A 184 9.15 3.71 -8.69
CA TYR A 184 8.22 2.63 -8.37
C TYR A 184 8.81 1.29 -8.78
N THR A 185 8.84 0.31 -7.88
CA THR A 185 9.36 -1.03 -8.18
C THR A 185 8.79 -2.08 -7.24
N ASN A 186 9.12 -3.35 -7.44
CA ASN A 186 8.76 -4.40 -6.49
C ASN A 186 9.76 -4.49 -5.32
N GLN A 187 9.34 -5.07 -4.20
CA GLN A 187 10.16 -5.16 -2.99
C GLN A 187 11.48 -5.92 -3.23
N ALA A 188 11.46 -7.00 -4.00
CA ALA A 188 12.67 -7.78 -4.27
C ALA A 188 13.75 -6.91 -4.94
N MET A 189 13.38 -6.19 -6.00
CA MET A 189 14.30 -5.31 -6.73
C MET A 189 14.76 -4.14 -5.85
N PHE A 190 13.86 -3.54 -5.07
CA PHE A 190 14.20 -2.47 -4.14
C PHE A 190 15.26 -2.90 -3.11
N LEU A 191 15.04 -4.04 -2.45
CA LEU A 191 15.96 -4.57 -1.44
C LEU A 191 17.32 -4.96 -2.03
N LEU A 192 17.33 -5.59 -3.20
CA LEU A 192 18.56 -5.92 -3.92
C LEU A 192 19.35 -4.64 -4.26
N ALA A 193 18.68 -3.62 -4.77
CA ALA A 193 19.31 -2.34 -5.14
C ALA A 193 19.88 -1.61 -3.90
N CYS A 194 19.20 -1.72 -2.75
CA CYS A 194 19.64 -1.18 -1.48
C CYS A 194 20.81 -1.93 -0.83
N GLY A 195 21.32 -3.00 -1.46
CA GLY A 195 22.52 -3.71 -0.99
C GLY A 195 22.25 -4.95 -0.15
N LEU A 196 21.11 -5.61 -0.33
CA LEU A 196 20.80 -6.89 0.32
C LEU A 196 21.92 -7.94 0.13
N GLY A 197 22.63 -7.94 -1.00
CA GLY A 197 23.79 -8.81 -1.22
C GLY A 197 24.92 -8.62 -0.20
N SER A 198 25.20 -7.37 0.20
CA SER A 198 26.21 -7.08 1.23
C SER A 198 25.75 -7.54 2.62
N ILE A 199 24.45 -7.45 2.90
CA ILE A 199 23.87 -7.98 4.15
C ILE A 199 24.03 -9.49 4.21
N LEU A 200 23.74 -10.18 3.10
CA LEU A 200 23.91 -11.64 2.98
C LEU A 200 25.36 -12.08 3.19
N ALA A 201 26.34 -11.32 2.68
CA ALA A 201 27.77 -11.59 2.91
C ALA A 201 28.14 -11.51 4.40
N GLY A 202 27.49 -10.63 5.17
CA GLY A 202 27.66 -10.55 6.62
C GLY A 202 27.20 -11.80 7.39
N PHE A 203 26.42 -12.69 6.76
CA PHE A 203 25.93 -13.91 7.41
C PHE A 203 26.97 -15.02 7.49
N GLU A 204 28.14 -14.87 6.87
CA GLU A 204 29.22 -15.86 6.86
C GLU A 204 29.74 -16.20 8.27
N HIS A 205 29.64 -15.26 9.21
CA HIS A 205 30.09 -15.44 10.59
C HIS A 205 29.03 -16.00 11.54
N LEU A 206 27.80 -16.20 11.06
CA LEU A 206 26.70 -16.75 11.87
C LEU A 206 26.84 -18.26 12.03
N SER A 207 26.27 -18.81 13.11
CA SER A 207 26.12 -20.27 13.21
C SER A 207 25.24 -20.80 12.07
N GLU A 208 25.36 -22.08 11.75
CA GLU A 208 24.57 -22.69 10.67
C GLU A 208 23.06 -22.51 10.85
N SER A 209 22.57 -22.66 12.09
CA SER A 209 21.16 -22.49 12.42
C SER A 209 20.69 -21.04 12.20
N GLU A 210 21.48 -20.06 12.63
CA GLU A 210 21.17 -18.64 12.45
C GLU A 210 21.20 -18.25 10.98
N ARG A 211 22.23 -18.70 10.25
CA ARG A 211 22.34 -18.47 8.81
C ARG A 211 21.15 -19.04 8.05
N LEU A 212 20.68 -20.25 8.40
CA LEU A 212 19.49 -20.85 7.78
C LEU A 212 18.24 -20.01 8.06
N LYS A 213 18.05 -19.54 9.30
CA LYS A 213 16.93 -18.67 9.67
C LYS A 213 16.96 -17.36 8.89
N MET A 214 18.10 -16.68 8.84
CA MET A 214 18.25 -15.42 8.11
C MET A 214 18.03 -15.59 6.61
N ASN A 215 18.58 -16.65 6.00
CA ASN A 215 18.35 -16.97 4.59
C ASN A 215 16.87 -17.22 4.29
N ASN A 216 16.14 -17.88 5.17
CA ASN A 216 14.70 -18.09 5.00
C ASN A 216 13.90 -16.78 5.10
N GLN A 217 14.30 -15.85 5.98
CA GLN A 217 13.71 -14.52 6.04
C GLN A 217 13.96 -13.73 4.76
N VAL A 218 15.19 -13.75 4.23
CA VAL A 218 15.52 -13.08 2.97
C VAL A 218 14.76 -13.69 1.80
N ARG A 219 14.64 -15.02 1.74
CA ARG A 219 13.82 -15.71 0.73
C ARG A 219 12.37 -15.26 0.79
N ARG A 220 11.77 -15.17 1.98
CA ARG A 220 10.40 -14.68 2.13
C ARG A 220 10.26 -13.24 1.61
N LEU A 221 11.24 -12.37 1.87
CA LEU A 221 11.22 -10.98 1.42
C LEU A 221 11.45 -10.79 -0.09
N THR A 222 12.09 -11.76 -0.77
CA THR A 222 12.53 -11.57 -2.17
C THR A 222 11.94 -12.55 -3.18
N LEU A 223 11.40 -13.69 -2.75
CA LEU A 223 10.84 -14.66 -3.71
C LEU A 223 9.49 -14.18 -4.27
N PRO A 224 9.26 -14.34 -5.59
CA PRO A 224 8.01 -13.95 -6.25
C PRO A 224 6.73 -14.50 -5.62
N GLY A 225 6.74 -15.78 -5.22
CA GLY A 225 5.58 -16.43 -4.59
C GLY A 225 5.33 -16.04 -3.13
N GLU A 226 6.18 -15.20 -2.56
CA GLU A 226 6.10 -14.73 -1.18
C GLU A 226 5.83 -13.21 -1.19
N MET A 227 6.75 -12.39 -0.66
CA MET A 227 6.58 -10.93 -0.62
C MET A 227 7.25 -10.22 -1.79
N GLY A 228 8.18 -10.87 -2.50
CA GLY A 228 9.11 -10.19 -3.41
C GLY A 228 8.45 -9.43 -4.56
N GLU A 229 7.47 -10.04 -5.21
CA GLU A 229 6.69 -9.41 -6.29
C GLU A 229 5.33 -8.89 -5.83
N ARG A 230 4.82 -9.38 -4.70
CA ARG A 230 3.52 -8.95 -4.16
C ARG A 230 3.59 -7.56 -3.54
N PHE A 231 4.67 -7.26 -2.84
CA PHE A 231 4.94 -5.94 -2.28
C PHE A 231 5.57 -5.04 -3.33
N GLN A 232 5.07 -3.82 -3.42
CA GLN A 232 5.64 -2.75 -4.21
C GLN A 232 6.19 -1.67 -3.29
N VAL A 233 7.10 -0.87 -3.84
CA VAL A 233 7.72 0.27 -3.20
C VAL A 233 7.55 1.46 -4.11
N MET A 234 6.98 2.55 -3.60
CA MET A 234 6.84 3.83 -4.28
C MET A 234 7.55 4.92 -3.49
N ALA A 235 8.38 5.70 -4.17
CA ALA A 235 9.06 6.86 -3.63
C ALA A 235 8.41 8.13 -4.17
N LEU A 236 7.95 8.99 -3.28
CA LEU A 236 7.34 10.28 -3.58
C LEU A 236 8.24 11.40 -3.06
N GLY A 237 8.63 12.34 -3.92
CA GLY A 237 9.54 13.42 -3.57
C GLY A 237 8.84 14.76 -3.41
N ARG A 238 9.41 15.62 -2.57
CA ARG A 238 9.13 17.05 -2.57
C ARG A 238 10.41 17.85 -2.41
N GLY A 239 10.59 18.88 -3.21
CA GLY A 239 11.74 19.80 -3.08
C GLY A 239 13.09 19.08 -3.13
N LEU A 240 13.14 17.90 -3.76
CA LEU A 240 14.37 17.18 -4.00
C LEU A 240 15.12 17.86 -5.15
N ASP A 241 16.44 17.92 -5.04
CA ASP A 241 17.27 18.35 -6.16
C ASP A 241 17.14 17.31 -7.27
N GLU A 242 17.01 17.72 -8.54
CA GLU A 242 16.72 16.80 -9.67
C GLU A 242 17.66 15.58 -9.69
N ALA A 243 18.96 15.79 -9.45
CA ALA A 243 19.96 14.73 -9.37
C ALA A 243 19.70 13.70 -8.27
N VAL A 244 19.07 14.09 -7.15
CA VAL A 244 18.72 13.18 -6.05
C VAL A 244 17.39 12.49 -6.33
N GLY A 245 16.45 13.18 -6.97
CA GLY A 245 15.17 12.60 -7.37
C GLY A 245 15.32 11.50 -8.42
N GLU A 246 16.26 11.66 -9.36
CA GLU A 246 16.47 10.73 -10.48
C GLU A 246 17.41 9.55 -10.16
N ASP A 247 18.27 9.64 -9.14
CA ASP A 247 19.26 8.61 -8.78
C ASP A 247 19.03 8.02 -7.38
N LEU A 248 17.78 7.67 -7.08
CA LEU A 248 17.46 6.95 -5.86
C LEU A 248 17.93 5.50 -5.98
N ARG A 249 18.95 5.14 -5.18
CA ARG A 249 19.58 3.81 -5.16
C ARG A 249 18.57 2.65 -5.18
N GLY A 250 17.47 2.75 -4.45
CA GLY A 250 16.45 1.70 -4.36
C GLY A 250 15.74 1.38 -5.70
N PHE A 251 15.80 2.28 -6.68
CA PHE A 251 15.14 2.15 -7.97
C PHE A 251 16.14 1.96 -9.14
N SER A 252 17.44 2.01 -8.84
CA SER A 252 18.53 1.91 -9.82
C SER A 252 18.60 0.59 -10.60
N LEU A 253 18.12 -0.52 -10.02
CA LEU A 253 18.12 -1.81 -10.72
C LEU A 253 16.95 -1.95 -11.70
N THR A 254 15.75 -1.54 -11.29
CA THR A 254 14.55 -1.63 -12.11
C THR A 254 13.54 -0.63 -11.60
N ASP A 255 13.19 0.32 -12.46
CA ASP A 255 12.11 1.26 -12.24
C ASP A 255 10.93 0.92 -13.17
N LEU A 256 9.77 0.72 -12.55
CA LEU A 256 8.52 0.36 -13.17
C LEU A 256 7.55 1.54 -13.24
N SER A 257 7.98 2.78 -12.99
CA SER A 257 7.10 3.96 -13.00
C SER A 257 6.36 4.17 -14.32
N HIS A 258 6.97 3.76 -15.45
CA HIS A 258 6.31 3.71 -16.76
C HIS A 258 5.09 2.78 -16.83
N ARG A 259 4.85 1.97 -15.79
CA ARG A 259 3.71 1.06 -15.68
C ARG A 259 2.51 1.64 -14.96
N LEU A 260 2.68 2.74 -14.24
CA LEU A 260 1.65 3.41 -13.46
C LEU A 260 0.57 4.00 -14.37
#